data_AF-A0A558CYD2-F1
#
_entry.id   AF-A0A558CYD2-F1
#
_cell.length_a   1.000
_cell.length_b   1.000
_cell.length_c   1.000
_cell.angle_alpha   90.00
_cell.angle_beta   90.00
_cell.angle_gamma   90.00
#
_symmetry.space_group_name_H-M   'P 1'
#
loop_
_entity.id
_entity.type
_entity.pdbx_description
1 polymer ?
#
loop_
_entity_poly.entity_id
_entity_poly.type
_entity_poly.pdbx_seq_one_letter_code
_entity_poly.pdbx_strand_id
1 'polypeptide(L)'
;MQYPSFFEQVESIVVRDPLAEFLGAFEKGVMQFDYVDVVRLAGHSCPTVAGAYLMARKGLKALYGDELPVRGEILVEMHESNGEGVCGVIANVLSFITGATEMGGFHGLNGRFDRRNLLSFANDIPTPVRLIRQDSGQAVSMIYDASVVPADPLMGALFSKTLSGAATPEEALQFGQMWQARVKMILLDFANDPGLMSLRSV
;
A
#
# COMPACT_ATOMS: atom_id res chain seq x y z
N MET A 1 0.35 -16.21 -15.90
CA MET A 1 0.68 -16.45 -14.47
C MET A 1 -0.63 -16.78 -13.78
N GLN A 2 -0.67 -17.79 -12.91
CA GLN A 2 -1.87 -18.08 -12.10
C GLN A 2 -1.71 -17.34 -10.75
N TYR A 3 -2.71 -16.54 -10.38
CA TYR A 3 -2.83 -15.86 -9.08
C TYR A 3 -4.29 -15.90 -8.61
N PRO A 4 -4.59 -15.66 -7.33
CA PRO A 4 -5.96 -15.62 -6.82
C PRO A 4 -6.84 -14.64 -7.62
N SER A 5 -7.96 -15.11 -8.18
CA SER A 5 -8.83 -14.31 -9.06
C SER A 5 -9.45 -13.09 -8.39
N PHE A 6 -9.50 -13.05 -7.05
CA PHE A 6 -10.01 -11.89 -6.34
C PHE A 6 -9.11 -10.66 -6.46
N PHE A 7 -7.84 -10.81 -6.87
CA PHE A 7 -6.95 -9.67 -7.10
C PHE A 7 -7.52 -8.71 -8.14
N GLU A 8 -8.24 -9.23 -9.14
CA GLU A 8 -8.87 -8.47 -10.22
C GLU A 8 -10.18 -7.77 -9.77
N GLN A 9 -10.69 -8.14 -8.60
CA GLN A 9 -11.89 -7.53 -8.01
C GLN A 9 -11.56 -6.33 -7.12
N VAL A 10 -10.28 -6.13 -6.81
CA VAL A 10 -9.83 -5.02 -5.97
C VAL A 10 -9.83 -3.75 -6.81
N GLU A 11 -10.55 -2.73 -6.35
CA GLU A 11 -10.58 -1.41 -7.01
C GLU A 11 -9.17 -0.84 -7.18
N SER A 12 -8.86 -0.46 -8.43
CA SER A 12 -7.58 0.10 -8.87
C SER A 12 -7.34 1.52 -8.37
N ILE A 13 -6.08 1.94 -8.32
CA ILE A 13 -5.69 3.33 -8.04
C ILE A 13 -5.28 3.98 -9.35
N VAL A 14 -5.92 5.09 -9.71
CA VAL A 14 -5.55 5.88 -10.90
C VAL A 14 -4.88 7.17 -10.46
N VAL A 15 -3.72 7.48 -11.05
CA VAL A 15 -2.97 8.71 -10.76
C VAL A 15 -2.53 9.39 -12.06
N ARG A 16 -2.19 10.68 -11.96
CA ARG A 16 -1.46 11.40 -13.01
C ARG A 16 0.01 11.54 -12.61
N ASP A 17 0.93 11.17 -13.48
CA ASP A 17 2.37 11.42 -13.31
C ASP A 17 2.87 12.45 -14.35
N PRO A 18 3.17 13.69 -13.94
CA PRO A 18 3.67 14.73 -14.83
C PRO A 18 5.02 14.40 -15.49
N LEU A 19 5.88 13.60 -14.84
CA LEU A 19 7.14 13.15 -15.43
C LEU A 19 6.86 12.14 -16.53
N ALA A 20 5.95 11.20 -16.27
CA ALA A 20 5.58 10.20 -17.27
C ALA A 20 4.91 10.84 -18.49
N GLU A 21 4.08 11.86 -18.29
CA GLU A 21 3.53 12.69 -19.37
C GLU A 21 4.65 13.37 -20.16
N PHE A 22 5.56 14.05 -19.46
CA PHE A 22 6.67 14.79 -20.07
C PHE A 22 7.60 13.90 -20.91
N LEU A 23 7.86 12.68 -20.45
CA LEU A 23 8.71 11.71 -21.14
C LEU A 23 7.96 10.88 -22.19
N GLY A 24 6.64 11.07 -22.34
CA GLY A 24 5.82 10.33 -23.30
C GLY A 24 5.61 8.85 -22.94
N ALA A 25 5.72 8.49 -21.66
CA ALA A 25 5.57 7.11 -21.20
C ALA A 25 4.09 6.67 -21.12
N PHE A 26 3.20 7.59 -20.73
CA PHE A 26 1.76 7.35 -20.65
C PHE A 26 0.99 8.54 -21.24
N GLU A 27 -0.10 8.25 -21.96
CA GLU A 27 -0.97 9.29 -22.49
C GLU A 27 -1.53 10.15 -21.34
N LYS A 28 -1.33 11.48 -21.43
CA LYS A 28 -1.69 12.45 -20.38
C LYS A 28 -1.07 12.16 -19.01
N GLY A 29 -0.04 11.31 -18.96
CA GLY A 29 0.57 10.83 -17.72
C GLY A 29 -0.37 9.99 -16.85
N VAL A 30 -1.51 9.55 -17.34
CA VAL A 30 -2.49 8.79 -16.54
C VAL A 30 -2.07 7.33 -16.49
N MET A 31 -1.93 6.78 -15.29
CA MET A 31 -1.61 5.37 -15.09
C MET A 31 -2.43 4.74 -13.97
N GLN A 32 -2.63 3.44 -14.09
CA GLN A 32 -3.41 2.62 -13.16
C GLN A 32 -2.46 1.67 -12.41
N PHE A 33 -2.71 1.52 -11.11
CA PHE A 33 -2.10 0.50 -10.28
C PHE A 33 -3.18 -0.47 -9.82
N ASP A 34 -3.04 -1.73 -10.20
CA ASP A 34 -3.88 -2.81 -9.72
C ASP A 34 -3.24 -3.48 -8.50
N TYR A 35 -4.04 -4.20 -7.71
CA TYR A 35 -3.50 -4.91 -6.55
C TYR A 35 -2.39 -5.89 -6.93
N VAL A 36 -2.50 -6.53 -8.10
CA VAL A 36 -1.48 -7.45 -8.61
C VAL A 36 -0.13 -6.78 -8.85
N ASP A 37 -0.08 -5.47 -9.17
CA ASP A 37 1.18 -4.75 -9.34
C ASP A 37 1.92 -4.59 -8.02
N VAL A 38 1.17 -4.36 -6.94
CA VAL A 38 1.73 -4.30 -5.60
C VAL A 38 2.15 -5.68 -5.10
N VAL A 39 1.42 -6.74 -5.45
CA VAL A 39 1.86 -8.12 -5.19
C VAL A 39 3.16 -8.43 -5.94
N ARG A 40 3.32 -7.96 -7.19
CA ARG A 40 4.57 -8.10 -7.95
C ARG A 40 5.72 -7.34 -7.30
N LEU A 41 5.47 -6.12 -6.82
CA LEU A 41 6.45 -5.33 -6.07
C LEU A 41 6.93 -6.08 -4.81
N ALA A 42 5.99 -6.61 -4.01
CA ALA A 42 6.30 -7.28 -2.76
C ALA A 42 6.79 -8.74 -2.94
N GLY A 43 6.55 -9.33 -4.11
CA GLY A 43 6.77 -10.75 -4.40
C GLY A 43 5.72 -11.68 -3.76
N HIS A 44 4.80 -11.16 -2.95
CA HIS A 44 3.79 -11.94 -2.25
C HIS A 44 2.58 -11.07 -1.85
N SER A 45 1.47 -11.74 -1.51
CA SER A 45 0.26 -11.11 -0.99
C SER A 45 0.07 -11.50 0.48
N CYS A 46 0.04 -10.51 1.36
CA CYS A 46 -0.18 -10.69 2.80
C CYS A 46 -1.03 -9.54 3.37
N PRO A 47 -1.53 -9.66 4.62
CA PRO A 47 -2.32 -8.62 5.27
C PRO A 47 -1.67 -7.23 5.28
N THR A 48 -0.34 -7.15 5.42
CA THR A 48 0.38 -5.86 5.40
C THR A 48 0.34 -5.22 4.02
N VAL A 49 0.63 -5.99 2.96
CA VAL A 49 0.61 -5.50 1.58
C VAL A 49 -0.79 -5.06 1.18
N ALA A 50 -1.81 -5.84 1.57
CA ALA A 50 -3.21 -5.47 1.39
C ALA A 50 -3.58 -4.17 2.12
N GLY A 51 -3.18 -4.03 3.38
CA GLY A 51 -3.40 -2.83 4.18
C GLY A 51 -2.74 -1.59 3.56
N ALA A 52 -1.49 -1.71 3.12
CA ALA A 52 -0.76 -0.61 2.50
C ALA A 52 -1.41 -0.16 1.17
N TYR A 53 -1.91 -1.11 0.37
CA TYR A 53 -2.69 -0.79 -0.82
C TYR A 53 -3.99 -0.03 -0.49
N LEU A 54 -4.72 -0.47 0.54
CA LEU A 54 -5.92 0.23 1.00
C LEU A 54 -5.61 1.62 1.56
N MET A 55 -4.48 1.78 2.28
CA MET A 55 -4.02 3.08 2.78
C MET A 55 -3.76 4.02 1.61
N ALA A 56 -3.06 3.56 0.58
CA ALA A 56 -2.85 4.35 -0.62
C ALA A 56 -4.19 4.75 -1.26
N ARG A 57 -5.07 3.77 -1.56
CA ARG A 57 -6.34 4.05 -2.25
C ARG A 57 -7.21 5.04 -1.48
N LYS A 58 -7.44 4.79 -0.20
CA LYS A 58 -8.30 5.63 0.63
C LYS A 58 -7.66 6.96 0.98
N GLY A 59 -6.37 6.96 1.32
CA GLY A 59 -5.62 8.18 1.63
C GLY A 59 -5.61 9.14 0.44
N LEU A 60 -5.33 8.64 -0.76
CA LEU A 60 -5.36 9.45 -1.97
C LEU A 60 -6.77 9.98 -2.28
N LYS A 61 -7.82 9.16 -2.13
CA LYS A 61 -9.20 9.61 -2.32
C LYS A 61 -9.59 10.70 -1.31
N ALA A 62 -9.19 10.55 -0.04
CA ALA A 62 -9.44 11.57 0.98
C ALA A 62 -8.66 12.87 0.72
N LEU A 63 -7.46 12.76 0.17
CA LEU A 63 -6.54 13.88 -0.06
C LEU A 63 -6.87 14.69 -1.33
N TYR A 64 -7.40 14.04 -2.36
CA TYR A 64 -7.69 14.69 -3.65
C TYR A 64 -9.19 14.81 -3.96
N GLY A 65 -10.06 14.15 -3.20
CA GLY A 65 -11.49 14.14 -3.46
C GLY A 65 -11.78 13.56 -4.85
N ASP A 66 -12.33 14.38 -5.75
CA ASP A 66 -12.63 13.98 -7.13
C ASP A 66 -11.53 14.34 -8.13
N GLU A 67 -10.47 15.01 -7.68
CA GLU A 67 -9.28 15.24 -8.51
C GLU A 67 -8.43 13.98 -8.64
N LEU A 68 -7.69 13.86 -9.75
CA LEU A 68 -6.72 12.79 -9.90
C LEU A 68 -5.50 13.07 -9.02
N PRO A 69 -5.08 12.12 -8.16
CA PRO A 69 -3.86 12.26 -7.38
C PRO A 69 -2.64 12.43 -8.29
N VAL A 70 -1.75 13.36 -7.91
CA VAL A 70 -0.55 13.65 -8.69
C VAL A 70 0.65 12.92 -8.09
N ARG A 71 1.20 11.98 -8.86
CA ARG A 71 2.36 11.18 -8.46
C ARG A 71 3.56 12.09 -8.26
N GLY A 72 4.17 11.93 -7.09
CA GLY A 72 5.28 12.64 -6.46
C GLY A 72 5.06 14.14 -6.27
N GLU A 73 3.81 14.52 -6.02
CA GLU A 73 3.43 15.76 -5.34
C GLU A 73 2.82 15.45 -3.95
N ILE A 74 3.21 14.31 -3.37
CA ILE A 74 2.66 13.75 -2.14
C ILE A 74 3.83 13.40 -1.23
N LEU A 75 3.84 13.98 -0.02
CA LEU A 75 4.73 13.55 1.05
C LEU A 75 4.11 12.35 1.76
N VAL A 76 4.96 11.40 2.14
CA VAL A 76 4.64 10.22 2.92
C VAL A 76 5.49 10.26 4.18
N GLU A 77 4.84 10.38 5.33
CA GLU A 77 5.51 10.36 6.62
C GLU A 77 5.15 9.07 7.35
N MET A 78 6.18 8.33 7.72
CA MET A 78 6.06 7.13 8.55
C MET A 78 6.43 7.49 9.98
N HIS A 79 5.61 7.04 10.94
CA HIS A 79 5.93 7.21 12.36
C HIS A 79 7.17 6.38 12.73
N GLU A 80 7.18 5.12 12.31
CA GLU A 80 8.23 4.17 12.64
C GLU A 80 9.49 4.35 11.79
N SER A 81 10.60 3.77 12.23
CA SER A 81 11.84 3.69 11.45
C SER A 81 11.72 2.68 10.30
N ASN A 82 12.50 2.85 9.21
CA ASN A 82 12.41 2.00 8.00
C ASN A 82 12.59 0.48 8.29
N GLY A 83 13.41 0.13 9.28
CA GLY A 83 13.63 -1.27 9.69
C GLY A 83 12.70 -1.80 10.79
N GLU A 84 11.79 -0.99 11.32
CA GLU A 84 10.96 -1.40 12.45
C GLU A 84 9.72 -2.17 11.97
N GLY A 85 9.59 -3.40 12.46
CA GLY A 85 8.48 -4.29 12.14
C GLY A 85 8.21 -4.41 10.64
N VAL A 86 7.02 -3.96 10.21
CA VAL A 86 6.58 -3.99 8.82
C VAL A 86 6.58 -2.61 8.15
N CYS A 87 7.18 -1.60 8.79
CA CYS A 87 7.19 -0.21 8.31
C CYS A 87 7.73 -0.10 6.87
N GLY A 88 8.88 -0.71 6.59
CA GLY A 88 9.47 -0.73 5.25
C GLY A 88 8.57 -1.37 4.19
N VAL A 89 7.78 -2.39 4.54
CA VAL A 89 6.82 -3.01 3.61
C VAL A 89 5.74 -2.01 3.22
N ILE A 90 5.17 -1.30 4.20
CA ILE A 90 4.14 -0.28 3.95
C ILE A 90 4.72 0.86 3.13
N ALA A 91 5.90 1.36 3.52
CA ALA A 91 6.58 2.46 2.84
C ALA A 91 6.91 2.13 1.39
N ASN A 92 7.35 0.91 1.09
CA ASN A 92 7.62 0.47 -0.29
C ASN A 92 6.37 0.52 -1.18
N VAL A 93 5.23 0.05 -0.66
CA VAL A 93 3.96 0.09 -1.39
C VAL A 93 3.51 1.53 -1.64
N LEU A 94 3.55 2.38 -0.59
CA LEU A 94 3.20 3.79 -0.72
C LEU A 94 4.13 4.50 -1.71
N SER A 95 5.45 4.28 -1.60
CA SER A 95 6.47 4.82 -2.51
C SER A 95 6.24 4.44 -3.96
N PHE A 96 5.89 3.18 -4.23
CA PHE A 96 5.61 2.70 -5.57
C PHE A 96 4.45 3.47 -6.22
N ILE A 97 3.34 3.61 -5.50
CA ILE A 97 2.11 4.25 -5.97
C ILE A 97 2.27 5.77 -6.05
N THR A 98 2.75 6.41 -4.97
CA THR A 98 2.85 7.88 -4.88
C THR A 98 4.10 8.43 -5.52
N GLY A 99 5.11 7.62 -5.82
CA GLY A 99 6.41 8.08 -6.30
C GLY A 99 7.26 8.80 -5.23
N ALA A 100 6.81 8.80 -3.97
CA ALA A 100 7.54 9.40 -2.88
C ALA A 100 8.72 8.52 -2.44
N THR A 101 9.93 9.07 -2.36
CA THR A 101 11.12 8.31 -1.93
C THR A 101 11.96 9.12 -0.94
N GLU A 102 12.87 8.45 -0.23
CA GLU A 102 13.91 9.11 0.58
C GLU A 102 14.96 9.75 -0.35
N MET A 103 16.26 9.57 -0.11
CA MET A 103 17.30 10.13 -0.98
C MET A 103 17.51 9.38 -2.31
N GLY A 104 17.04 8.13 -2.40
CA GLY A 104 17.27 7.24 -3.55
C GLY A 104 16.40 7.49 -4.79
N GLY A 105 15.52 8.49 -4.75
CA GLY A 105 14.62 8.83 -5.84
C GLY A 105 15.28 9.46 -7.06
N PHE A 106 14.48 9.59 -8.11
CA PHE A 106 14.85 10.37 -9.30
C PHE A 106 15.09 11.84 -8.91
N HIS A 107 16.26 12.37 -9.25
CA HIS A 107 16.68 13.72 -8.87
C HIS A 107 16.00 14.86 -9.66
N GLY A 108 15.11 14.52 -10.59
CA GLY A 108 14.40 15.48 -11.42
C GLY A 108 15.19 15.99 -12.64
N LEU A 109 14.50 16.74 -13.49
CA LEU A 109 15.06 17.38 -14.68
C LEU A 109 14.99 18.90 -14.51
N ASN A 110 16.14 19.55 -14.39
CA ASN A 110 16.24 21.01 -14.23
C ASN A 110 15.32 21.55 -13.11
N GLY A 111 15.34 20.90 -11.93
CA GLY A 111 14.54 21.28 -10.77
C GLY A 111 13.07 20.84 -10.80
N ARG A 112 12.64 20.06 -11.80
CA ARG A 112 11.28 19.53 -11.91
C ARG A 112 11.26 18.02 -11.67
N PHE A 113 10.13 17.50 -11.20
CA PHE A 113 9.89 16.05 -11.04
C PHE A 113 10.82 15.33 -10.05
N ASP A 114 11.42 16.04 -9.09
CA ASP A 114 12.22 15.40 -8.04
C ASP A 114 11.31 14.45 -7.23
N ARG A 115 11.80 13.24 -6.98
CA ARG A 115 11.10 12.22 -6.19
C ARG A 115 11.72 12.02 -4.82
N ARG A 116 12.85 12.69 -4.55
CA ARG A 116 13.61 12.55 -3.31
C ARG A 116 13.00 13.39 -2.21
N ASN A 117 13.26 12.97 -0.97
CA ASN A 117 12.81 13.65 0.25
C ASN A 117 11.29 13.82 0.33
N LEU A 118 10.55 12.93 -0.35
CA LEU A 118 9.10 12.87 -0.29
C LEU A 118 8.61 11.76 0.65
N LEU A 119 9.48 10.80 0.99
CA LEU A 119 9.23 9.79 2.01
C LEU A 119 10.19 10.04 3.17
N SER A 120 9.67 10.05 4.40
CA SER A 120 10.45 10.14 5.63
C SER A 120 9.99 9.14 6.68
N PHE A 121 10.89 8.78 7.58
CA PHE A 121 10.67 7.84 8.67
C PHE A 121 10.97 8.50 10.02
N ALA A 122 10.60 7.83 11.12
CA ALA A 122 10.84 8.31 12.48
C ALA A 122 10.22 9.71 12.73
N ASN A 123 9.06 9.98 12.15
CA ASN A 123 8.37 11.25 12.33
C ASN A 123 7.57 11.26 13.64
N ASP A 124 7.57 12.39 14.33
CA ASP A 124 6.74 12.64 15.51
C ASP A 124 5.29 12.94 15.09
N ILE A 125 4.58 11.89 14.70
CA ILE A 125 3.17 11.91 14.30
C ILE A 125 2.35 10.91 15.13
N PRO A 126 1.09 11.21 15.49
CA PRO A 126 0.30 10.35 16.37
C PRO A 126 -0.30 9.11 15.67
N THR A 127 0.00 8.92 14.38
CA THR A 127 -0.56 7.85 13.54
C THR A 127 0.55 7.19 12.73
N PRO A 128 0.45 5.88 12.42
CA PRO A 128 1.51 5.16 11.70
C PRO A 128 1.94 5.79 10.38
N VAL A 129 0.98 6.36 9.63
CA VAL A 129 1.23 6.98 8.31
C VAL A 129 0.47 8.29 8.19
N ARG A 130 1.10 9.31 7.59
CA ARG A 130 0.45 10.53 7.11
C ARG A 130 0.81 10.82 5.66
N LEU A 131 -0.19 11.15 4.84
CA LEU A 131 0.01 11.66 3.49
C LEU A 131 -0.25 13.17 3.48
N ILE A 132 0.57 13.94 2.77
CA ILE A 132 0.43 15.39 2.64
C ILE A 132 0.50 15.78 1.17
N ARG A 133 -0.48 16.56 0.70
CA ARG A 133 -0.49 17.12 -0.66
C ARG A 133 0.37 18.37 -0.69
N GLN A 134 1.38 18.43 -1.55
CA GLN A 134 2.39 19.49 -1.49
C GLN A 134 1.86 20.88 -1.90
N ASP A 135 0.94 20.95 -2.85
CA ASP A 135 0.43 22.22 -3.39
C ASP A 135 -0.47 22.98 -2.41
N SER A 136 -1.18 22.26 -1.55
CA SER A 136 -2.25 22.77 -0.68
C SER A 136 -1.95 22.59 0.80
N GLY A 137 -1.01 21.71 1.14
CA GLY A 137 -0.68 21.36 2.52
C GLY A 137 -1.73 20.50 3.21
N GLN A 138 -2.82 20.13 2.53
CA GLN A 138 -3.82 19.21 3.08
C GLN A 138 -3.16 17.89 3.47
N ALA A 139 -3.58 17.32 4.60
CA ALA A 139 -3.00 16.08 5.09
C ALA A 139 -4.07 15.09 5.53
N VAL A 140 -3.75 13.81 5.43
CA VAL A 140 -4.56 12.72 5.96
C VAL A 140 -3.70 11.74 6.75
N SER A 141 -4.04 11.57 8.02
CA SER A 141 -3.46 10.59 8.92
C SER A 141 -4.24 9.29 8.86
N MET A 142 -3.54 8.15 8.87
CA MET A 142 -4.14 6.83 8.66
C MET A 142 -3.68 5.82 9.71
N ILE A 143 -4.62 5.01 10.18
CA ILE A 143 -4.39 3.85 11.03
C ILE A 143 -4.98 2.63 10.33
N TYR A 144 -4.24 1.52 10.33
CA TYR A 144 -4.68 0.23 9.81
C TYR A 144 -4.52 -0.83 10.90
N ASP A 145 -5.57 -1.62 11.11
CA ASP A 145 -5.54 -2.73 12.05
C ASP A 145 -6.15 -3.99 11.41
N ALA A 146 -5.29 -4.92 10.99
CA ALA A 146 -5.72 -6.19 10.41
C ALA A 146 -6.34 -7.15 11.44
N SER A 147 -6.24 -6.87 12.75
CA SER A 147 -6.74 -7.76 13.81
C SER A 147 -8.26 -7.87 13.82
N VAL A 148 -8.96 -6.86 13.28
CA VAL A 148 -10.42 -6.87 13.14
C VAL A 148 -10.92 -7.92 12.13
N VAL A 149 -10.04 -8.39 11.24
CA VAL A 149 -10.38 -9.42 10.25
C VAL A 149 -10.01 -10.79 10.81
N PRO A 150 -11.01 -11.63 11.13
CA PRO A 150 -10.76 -12.90 11.79
C PRO A 150 -9.93 -13.82 10.89
N ALA A 151 -8.99 -14.53 11.50
CA ALA A 151 -8.32 -15.65 10.87
C ALA A 151 -9.12 -16.93 11.10
N ASP A 152 -9.01 -17.88 10.18
CA ASP A 152 -9.52 -19.23 10.39
C ASP A 152 -8.82 -19.85 11.63
N PRO A 153 -9.53 -20.50 12.56
CA PRO A 153 -8.93 -21.09 13.76
C PRO A 153 -7.80 -22.09 13.48
N LEU A 154 -7.81 -22.76 12.32
CA LEU A 154 -6.77 -23.71 11.92
C LEU A 154 -5.52 -23.02 11.36
N MET A 155 -5.63 -21.77 10.94
CA MET A 155 -4.56 -21.04 10.26
C MET A 155 -3.30 -20.95 11.12
N GLY A 156 -3.43 -20.75 12.43
CA GLY A 156 -2.27 -20.66 13.33
C GLY A 156 -1.48 -21.96 13.44
N ALA A 157 -2.18 -23.10 13.55
CA ALA A 157 -1.54 -24.41 13.60
C ALA A 157 -0.86 -24.76 12.27
N LEU A 158 -1.52 -24.48 11.15
CA LEU A 158 -0.98 -24.70 9.82
C LEU A 158 0.20 -23.76 9.51
N PHE A 159 0.17 -22.51 9.98
CA PHE A 159 1.28 -21.57 9.86
C PHE A 159 2.55 -22.14 10.53
N SER A 160 2.45 -22.55 11.79
CA SER A 160 3.58 -23.11 12.53
C SER A 160 4.14 -24.38 11.89
N LYS A 161 3.27 -25.27 11.38
CA LYS A 161 3.70 -26.47 10.65
C LYS A 161 4.39 -26.14 9.32
N THR A 162 3.83 -25.20 8.57
CA THR A 162 4.39 -24.78 7.28
C THR A 162 5.75 -24.12 7.47
N LEU A 163 5.87 -23.24 8.48
CA LEU A 163 7.10 -22.52 8.79
C LEU A 163 8.23 -23.45 9.25
N SER A 164 7.91 -24.51 9.99
CA SER A 164 8.90 -25.50 10.44
C SER A 164 9.26 -26.55 9.37
N GLY A 165 8.59 -26.52 8.21
CA GLY A 165 8.75 -27.54 7.17
C GLY A 165 8.11 -28.89 7.50
N ALA A 166 7.28 -28.96 8.55
CA ALA A 166 6.60 -30.18 8.97
C ALA A 166 5.24 -30.41 8.29
N ALA A 167 4.73 -29.42 7.54
CA ALA A 167 3.48 -29.53 6.81
C ALA A 167 3.58 -30.52 5.64
N THR A 168 2.55 -31.34 5.48
CA THR A 168 2.30 -32.07 4.24
C THR A 168 2.01 -31.11 3.08
N PRO A 169 2.15 -31.54 1.81
CA PRO A 169 1.78 -30.71 0.66
C PRO A 169 0.33 -30.20 0.72
N GLU A 170 -0.59 -31.02 1.21
CA GLU A 170 -2.01 -30.68 1.38
C GLU A 170 -2.20 -29.62 2.48
N GLU A 171 -1.52 -29.74 3.62
CA GLU A 171 -1.55 -28.75 4.69
C GLU A 171 -0.96 -27.40 4.24
N ALA A 172 0.15 -27.41 3.49
CA ALA A 172 0.76 -26.21 2.95
C ALA A 172 -0.16 -25.51 1.92
N LEU A 173 -0.83 -26.30 1.06
CA LEU A 173 -1.83 -25.78 0.14
C LEU A 173 -3.02 -25.17 0.88
N GLN A 174 -3.54 -25.86 1.88
CA GLN A 174 -4.65 -25.40 2.72
C GLN A 174 -4.29 -24.10 3.45
N PHE A 175 -3.08 -24.02 4.02
CA PHE A 175 -2.56 -22.79 4.62
C PHE A 175 -2.57 -21.63 3.62
N GLY A 176 -2.04 -21.83 2.41
CA GLY A 176 -2.01 -20.82 1.36
C GLY A 176 -3.42 -20.33 0.97
N GLN A 177 -4.37 -21.25 0.83
CA GLN A 177 -5.77 -20.92 0.53
C GLN A 177 -6.41 -20.10 1.66
N MET A 178 -6.25 -20.51 2.92
CA MET A 178 -6.76 -19.77 4.07
C MET A 178 -6.14 -18.38 4.18
N TRP A 179 -4.81 -18.28 3.96
CA TRP A 179 -4.10 -17.01 4.03
C TRP A 179 -4.63 -16.02 2.98
N GLN A 180 -4.79 -16.48 1.75
CA GLN A 180 -5.33 -15.66 0.66
C GLN A 180 -6.82 -15.34 0.86
N ALA A 181 -7.59 -16.24 1.48
CA ALA A 181 -8.98 -15.94 1.87
C ALA A 181 -9.05 -14.78 2.88
N ARG A 182 -8.16 -14.74 3.88
CA ARG A 182 -8.09 -13.62 4.82
C ARG A 182 -7.67 -12.31 4.13
N VAL A 183 -6.73 -12.37 3.18
CA VAL A 183 -6.35 -11.19 2.38
C VAL A 183 -7.53 -10.69 1.54
N LYS A 184 -8.29 -11.60 0.92
CA LYS A 184 -9.53 -11.26 0.22
C LYS A 184 -10.51 -10.52 1.13
N MET A 185 -10.73 -11.02 2.36
CA MET A 185 -11.61 -10.37 3.32
C MET A 185 -11.15 -8.95 3.65
N ILE A 186 -9.85 -8.73 3.85
CA ILE A 186 -9.29 -7.38 4.08
C ILE A 186 -9.62 -6.45 2.90
N LEU A 187 -9.41 -6.91 1.67
CA LEU A 187 -9.48 -6.07 0.47
C LEU A 187 -10.88 -5.82 -0.07
N LEU A 188 -11.82 -6.74 0.19
CA LEU A 188 -13.15 -6.71 -0.40
C LEU A 188 -14.26 -6.61 0.66
N ASP A 189 -14.20 -7.43 1.71
CA ASP A 189 -15.32 -7.57 2.65
C ASP A 189 -15.25 -6.53 3.78
N PHE A 190 -14.05 -6.31 4.34
CA PHE A 190 -13.76 -5.35 5.41
C PHE A 190 -13.18 -4.04 4.88
N ALA A 191 -13.08 -3.89 3.56
CA ALA A 191 -12.40 -2.76 2.95
C ALA A 191 -12.95 -1.41 3.42
N ASN A 192 -14.24 -1.33 3.79
CA ASN A 192 -14.90 -0.12 4.29
C ASN A 192 -15.16 -0.12 5.81
N ASP A 193 -14.67 -1.13 6.53
CA ASP A 193 -14.81 -1.22 7.99
C ASP A 193 -13.94 -0.14 8.68
N PRO A 194 -14.53 0.68 9.57
CA PRO A 194 -13.79 1.75 10.26
C PRO A 194 -12.80 1.23 11.31
N GLY A 195 -12.99 0.00 11.80
CA GLY A 195 -12.03 -0.70 12.66
C GLY A 195 -10.83 -1.21 11.87
N LEU A 196 -11.00 -1.60 10.60
CA LEU A 196 -9.89 -1.98 9.73
C LEU A 196 -9.01 -0.76 9.40
N MET A 197 -9.66 0.35 9.05
CA MET A 197 -8.95 1.55 8.63
C MET A 197 -9.66 2.83 9.06
N SER A 198 -8.92 3.68 9.79
CA SER A 198 -9.36 5.01 10.19
C SER A 198 -8.55 6.07 9.46
N LEU A 199 -9.24 7.08 8.92
CA LEU A 199 -8.65 8.24 8.27
C LEU A 199 -9.07 9.50 9.02
N ARG A 200 -8.12 10.43 9.20
CA ARG A 200 -8.38 11.74 9.80
C ARG A 200 -7.71 12.82 8.97
N SER A 201 -8.49 13.75 8.43
CA SER A 201 -7.95 14.96 7.83
C SER A 201 -7.30 15.82 8.92
N VAL A 202 -6.16 16.41 8.59
CA VAL A 202 -5.35 17.25 9.49
C VAL A 202 -5.07 18.59 8.84
#